data_AF-A0A2E0RMI6-F1
#
_entry.id   AF-A0A2E0RMI6-F1
#
_cell.length_a   1.000
_cell.length_b   1.000
_cell.length_c   1.000
_cell.angle_alpha   90.00
_cell.angle_beta   90.00
_cell.angle_gamma   90.00
#
_symmetry.space_group_name_H-M   'P 1'
#
loop_
_entity.id
_entity.type
_entity.pdbx_description
1 polymer ?
#
loop_
_entity_poly.entity_id
_entity_poly.type
_entity_poly.pdbx_seq_one_letter_code
_entity_poly.pdbx_strand_id
1 'polypeptide(L)'
;MTEYDLLPTDLDRIAAVVAEQGFDAVDPGLVDAVVHRALARGASITIAEVAADTAEPAVARLRAFGRLAVAAARPAPDRLLTAA
;
A
#
# COMPACT_ATOMS: atom_id res chain seq x y z
N MET A 1 16.22 -1.55 -7.51
CA MET A 1 14.77 -1.73 -7.30
C MET A 1 14.65 -2.67 -6.13
N THR A 2 14.47 -2.13 -4.93
CA THR A 2 14.48 -2.94 -3.70
C THR A 2 13.07 -3.52 -3.57
N GLU A 3 12.92 -4.83 -3.86
CA GLU A 3 11.68 -5.55 -3.59
C GLU A 3 11.45 -5.57 -2.08
N TYR A 4 10.61 -4.65 -1.60
CA TYR A 4 10.09 -4.72 -0.24
C TYR A 4 9.07 -5.85 -0.20
N ASP A 5 9.47 -7.00 0.35
CA ASP A 5 8.54 -8.08 0.68
C ASP A 5 7.77 -7.67 1.94
N LEU A 6 6.68 -6.91 1.74
CA LEU A 6 5.90 -6.30 2.82
C LEU A 6 5.33 -7.37 3.76
N LEU A 7 5.76 -7.36 5.01
CA LEU A 7 5.12 -8.11 6.08
C LEU A 7 3.89 -7.36 6.59
N PRO A 8 2.90 -8.04 7.20
CA PRO A 8 1.76 -7.37 7.83
C PRO A 8 2.18 -6.30 8.84
N THR A 9 3.28 -6.54 9.57
CA THR A 9 3.89 -5.61 10.53
C THR A 9 4.44 -4.33 9.89
N ASP A 10 4.73 -4.34 8.59
CA ASP A 10 5.22 -3.15 7.88
C ASP A 10 4.09 -2.15 7.65
N LEU A 11 2.86 -2.62 7.44
CA LEU A 11 1.70 -1.72 7.32
C LEU A 11 1.40 -0.98 8.63
N ASP A 12 1.51 -1.67 9.77
CA ASP A 12 1.37 -1.05 11.10
C ASP A 12 2.46 -0.01 11.35
N ARG A 13 3.69 -0.30 10.95
CA ARG A 13 4.82 0.64 11.03
C ARG A 13 4.59 1.87 10.16
N ILE A 14 4.09 1.70 8.94
CA ILE A 14 3.75 2.83 8.06
C ILE A 14 2.65 3.68 8.69
N ALA A 15 1.61 3.06 9.26
CA ALA A 15 0.55 3.79 9.95
C ALA A 15 1.08 4.65 11.11
N ALA A 16 2.04 4.13 11.88
CA ALA A 16 2.70 4.89 12.95
C ALA A 16 3.48 6.10 12.41
N VAL A 17 4.28 5.92 11.36
CA VAL A 17 5.03 7.02 10.73
C VAL A 17 4.10 8.11 10.21
N VAL A 18 3.02 7.71 9.53
CA VAL A 18 2.01 8.67 9.02
C VAL A 18 1.35 9.45 10.15
N ALA A 19 1.05 8.80 11.28
CA ALA A 19 0.43 9.46 12.44
C ALA A 19 1.37 10.46 13.13
N GLU A 20 2.67 10.15 13.19
CA GLU A 20 3.67 10.99 13.88
C GLU A 20 4.23 12.11 13.01
N GLN A 21 4.43 11.84 11.71
CA GLN A 21 5.24 12.69 10.82
C GLN A 21 4.49 13.13 9.56
N GLY A 22 3.27 12.63 9.35
CA GLY A 22 2.48 12.89 8.14
C GLY A 22 2.87 11.99 6.97
N PHE A 23 2.04 12.03 5.92
CA PHE A 23 2.20 11.14 4.77
C PHE A 23 3.47 11.40 3.96
N ASP A 24 3.93 12.65 3.90
CA ASP A 24 5.13 13.02 3.14
C ASP A 24 6.44 12.49 3.75
N ALA A 25 6.39 11.99 5.00
CA ALA A 25 7.53 11.33 5.64
C ALA A 25 7.66 9.84 5.25
N VAL A 26 6.68 9.28 4.54
CA VAL A 26 6.71 7.89 4.08
C VAL A 26 7.68 7.77 2.91
N ASP A 27 8.58 6.78 2.98
CA ASP A 27 9.51 6.47 1.89
C ASP A 27 8.74 6.15 0.60
N PRO A 28 9.05 6.80 -0.53
CA PRO A 28 8.36 6.55 -1.80
C PRO A 28 8.43 5.08 -2.27
N GLY A 29 9.53 4.37 -1.99
CA GLY A 29 9.66 2.95 -2.31
C GLY A 29 8.74 2.05 -1.47
N LEU A 30 8.39 2.46 -0.25
CA LEU A 30 7.35 1.80 0.55
C LEU A 30 5.96 2.05 -0.05
N VAL A 31 5.70 3.26 -0.56
CA VAL A 31 4.44 3.56 -1.28
C VAL A 31 4.31 2.66 -2.50
N ASP A 32 5.37 2.55 -3.31
CA ASP A 32 5.41 1.68 -4.49
C ASP A 32 5.19 0.21 -4.13
N ALA A 33 5.77 -0.27 -3.03
CA ALA A 33 5.58 -1.64 -2.58
C ALA A 33 4.11 -1.92 -2.20
N VAL A 34 3.48 -0.99 -1.48
CA VAL A 34 2.07 -1.12 -1.08
C VAL A 34 1.17 -1.04 -2.31
N VAL A 35 1.46 -0.14 -3.26
CA VAL A 35 0.78 -0.04 -4.55
C VAL A 35 0.88 -1.37 -5.30
N HIS A 36 2.08 -1.90 -5.49
CA HIS A 36 2.31 -3.13 -6.24
C HIS A 36 1.56 -4.31 -5.62
N ARG A 37 1.67 -4.46 -4.29
CA ARG A 37 0.94 -5.49 -3.55
C ARG A 37 -0.57 -5.32 -3.65
N ALA A 38 -1.08 -4.10 -3.51
CA ALA A 38 -2.51 -3.82 -3.62
C ALA A 38 -3.05 -4.14 -5.02
N LEU A 39 -2.32 -3.77 -6.07
CA LEU A 39 -2.67 -4.09 -7.46
C LEU A 39 -2.70 -5.61 -7.70
N ALA A 40 -1.72 -6.34 -7.18
CA ALA A 40 -1.72 -7.82 -7.22
C ALA A 40 -2.91 -8.44 -6.47
N ARG A 41 -3.59 -7.67 -5.61
CA ARG A 41 -4.83 -8.06 -4.89
C ARG A 41 -6.10 -7.43 -5.49
N GLY A 42 -6.01 -6.93 -6.72
CA GLY A 42 -7.15 -6.39 -7.47
C GLY A 42 -7.58 -4.98 -7.04
N ALA A 43 -6.68 -4.20 -6.45
CA ALA A 43 -6.97 -2.79 -6.18
C ALA A 43 -7.14 -1.99 -7.49
N SER A 44 -7.84 -0.86 -7.39
CA SER A 44 -8.05 0.06 -8.51
C SER A 44 -6.75 0.74 -8.93
N ILE A 45 -6.44 0.70 -10.23
CA ILE A 45 -5.29 1.40 -10.83
C ILE A 45 -5.38 2.91 -10.60
N THR A 46 -6.56 3.51 -10.76
CA THR A 46 -6.76 4.94 -10.51
C THR A 46 -6.43 5.34 -9.07
N ILE A 47 -6.74 4.47 -8.09
CA ILE A 47 -6.36 4.73 -6.70
C ILE A 47 -4.85 4.61 -6.51
N ALA A 48 -4.19 3.67 -7.20
CA ALA A 48 -2.74 3.56 -7.19
C ALA A 48 -2.05 4.80 -7.77
N GLU A 49 -2.52 5.31 -8.90
CA GLU A 49 -2.00 6.52 -9.54
C GLU A 49 -2.10 7.73 -8.61
N VAL A 50 -3.27 7.93 -7.98
CA VAL A 50 -3.46 9.04 -7.02
C VAL A 50 -2.52 8.91 -5.82
N ALA A 51 -2.20 7.70 -5.34
CA ALA A 51 -1.30 7.55 -4.21
C ALA A 51 0.17 7.88 -4.55
N ALA A 52 0.59 7.64 -5.79
CA ALA A 52 1.96 7.84 -6.26
C ALA A 52 2.20 9.24 -6.85
N ASP A 53 1.15 9.97 -7.24
CA ASP A 53 1.29 11.28 -7.87
C ASP A 53 1.56 12.40 -6.85
N THR A 54 2.80 12.88 -6.78
CA THR A 54 3.20 13.99 -5.90
C THR A 54 2.51 15.33 -6.21
N ALA A 55 1.92 15.49 -7.41
CA ALA A 55 1.11 16.67 -7.75
C ALA A 55 -0.27 16.65 -7.07
N GLU A 56 -0.75 15.49 -6.63
CA GLU A 56 -2.01 15.35 -5.90
C GLU A 56 -1.90 15.88 -4.46
N PRO A 57 -2.98 16.47 -3.91
CA PRO A 57 -3.00 16.95 -2.54
C PRO A 57 -2.63 15.83 -1.54
N ALA A 58 -1.85 16.16 -0.51
CA ALA A 58 -1.40 15.18 0.49
C ALA A 58 -2.56 14.40 1.13
N VAL A 59 -3.72 15.03 1.34
CA VAL A 59 -4.92 14.37 1.87
C VAL A 59 -5.53 13.36 0.89
N ALA A 60 -5.45 13.62 -0.42
CA ALA A 60 -5.93 12.71 -1.45
C ALA A 60 -5.01 11.48 -1.53
N ARG A 61 -3.69 11.72 -1.55
CA ARG A 61 -2.66 10.67 -1.48
C ARG A 61 -2.83 9.78 -0.25
N LEU A 62 -2.97 10.37 0.93
CA LEU A 62 -3.18 9.63 2.19
C LEU A 62 -4.43 8.74 2.13
N ARG A 63 -5.56 9.27 1.63
CA ARG A 63 -6.80 8.49 1.49
C ARG A 63 -6.68 7.37 0.46
N ALA A 64 -5.98 7.63 -0.65
CA ALA A 64 -5.69 6.62 -1.66
C ALA A 64 -4.82 5.51 -1.05
N PHE A 65 -3.73 5.88 -0.38
CA PHE A 65 -2.83 4.97 0.30
C PHE A 65 -3.54 4.09 1.33
N GLY A 66 -4.40 4.66 2.19
CA GLY A 66 -5.17 3.87 3.15
C GLY A 66 -6.04 2.80 2.50
N ARG A 67 -6.65 3.10 1.34
CA ARG A 67 -7.43 2.11 0.57
C ARG A 67 -6.54 1.01 -0.02
N LEU A 68 -5.35 1.36 -0.50
CA LEU A 68 -4.37 0.40 -1.02
C LEU A 68 -3.82 -0.49 0.10
N ALA A 69 -3.51 0.06 1.27
CA ALA A 69 -3.07 -0.70 2.43
C ALA A 69 -4.11 -1.77 2.84
N VAL A 70 -5.40 -1.41 2.85
CA VAL A 70 -6.49 -2.36 3.11
C VAL A 70 -6.53 -3.46 2.04
N ALA A 71 -6.33 -3.13 0.76
CA ALA A 71 -6.28 -4.13 -0.31
C ALA A 71 -5.04 -5.03 -0.20
N ALA A 72 -3.87 -4.47 0.11
CA ALA A 72 -2.60 -5.17 0.28
C ALA A 72 -2.62 -6.12 1.51
N ALA A 73 -3.41 -5.80 2.53
CA ALA A 73 -3.61 -6.63 3.71
C ALA A 73 -4.54 -7.84 3.46
N ARG A 74 -5.31 -7.85 2.35
CA ARG A 74 -6.18 -9.00 2.03
C ARG A 74 -5.34 -10.26 1.82
N PRO A 75 -5.85 -11.43 2.20
CA PRO A 75 -5.27 -12.70 1.79
C PRO A 75 -5.07 -12.74 0.27
N ALA A 76 -4.10 -13.52 -0.19
CA ALA A 76 -3.93 -13.66 -1.63
C ALA A 76 -5.21 -14.25 -2.20
N PRO A 77 -5.69 -13.81 -3.37
CA PRO A 77 -6.69 -14.56 -4.11
C PRO A 77 -6.05 -15.92 -4.44
N ASP A 78 -6.29 -16.86 -3.53
CA ASP A 78 -6.18 -18.30 -3.66
C ASP A 78 -4.82 -18.91 -4.06
N ARG A 79 -4.04 -19.19 -3.02
CA ARG A 79 -3.76 -20.60 -2.68
C ARG A 79 -5.06 -21.23 -2.15
N LEU A 80 -6.05 -21.47 -2.99
CA LEU A 80 -7.15 -22.37 -2.62
C LEU A 80 -6.58 -23.78 -2.66
N LEU A 81 -6.44 -24.37 -1.49
CA LEU A 81 -6.73 -25.78 -1.21
C LEU A 81 -6.19 -26.76 -2.26
N THR A 82 -4.86 -26.90 -2.37
CA THR A 82 -4.27 -28.20 -2.72
C THR A 82 -4.09 -28.98 -1.43
N ALA A 83 -5.20 -29.38 -0.81
CA ALA A 83 -5.20 -30.29 0.32
C ALA A 83 -6.16 -31.43 0.01
N ALA A 84 -5.56 -32.61 -0.15
CA ALA A 84 -6.12 -33.96 -0.20
C ALA A 84 -6.92 -34.37 -1.45
#